data_AF-A0A922TMI1-F1
#
_entry.id   AF-A0A922TMI1-F1
#
_cell.length_a   1.000
_cell.length_b   1.000
_cell.length_c   1.000
_cell.angle_alpha   90.00
_cell.angle_beta   90.00
_cell.angle_gamma   90.00
#
_symmetry.space_group_name_H-M   'P 1'
#
loop_
_entity.id
_entity.type
_entity.pdbx_description
1 polymer ?
#
loop_
_entity_poly.entity_id
_entity_poly.type
_entity_poly.pdbx_seq_one_letter_code
_entity_poly.pdbx_strand_id
1 'polypeptide(L)'
;MNQYALNLVNQVRYEFNEQPFIQNQNSIDTVKKMALEYQAKNESLLNGHWHDESILQGHAENISAFQIYINNVSGLRARPFDEAQGRDFINANNVPLFSVSNMDDLQAMIYYGVTLMLFKDADDTFGHAQNFLTNYQANLLSVYPSLTEGTGTGKYADGTTFTYKLQNVDMHFIWAGTDQASANQPSDANVTGWRLSQDHNHYVYYENNQPLSGRQYVELPTINGVGTSWYLIDNGVVQSGIQAWAGSYYYFDPANYLRDNNVWAIAWGNKYYFGNDGQAVTGVQNINGTYYYFTPGTYYLASKKDYVQSQWGDWYLVGDNGQLLSGVQQWAGSYYYFDPSTYLKVTNAYRQSQWGDWYLFGSDGRILTGVQQWAGSYYYFDPVTYLRVDNQYVQSQWGSWYLFGPDGRIVTGLYKWMGSLYYFDPVTYLKVTNQYVYLNGVRYWANASGQLSLAQ
;
A
#
# COMPACT_ATOMS: atom_id res chain seq x y z
N MET A 1 -17.13 15.43 7.10
CA MET A 1 -17.93 15.60 5.86
C MET A 1 -17.46 16.80 5.06
N ASN A 2 -17.75 18.04 5.46
CA ASN A 2 -17.40 19.25 4.69
C ASN A 2 -15.92 19.34 4.27
N GLN A 3 -14.99 19.25 5.22
CA GLN A 3 -13.56 19.27 4.92
C GLN A 3 -13.11 18.10 4.02
N TYR A 4 -13.67 16.91 4.24
CA TYR A 4 -13.33 15.71 3.45
C TYR A 4 -13.81 15.87 2.00
N ALA A 5 -15.04 16.34 1.79
CA ALA A 5 -15.59 16.62 0.47
C ALA A 5 -14.78 17.68 -0.27
N LEU A 6 -14.46 18.79 0.39
CA LEU A 6 -13.67 19.88 -0.18
C LEU A 6 -12.27 19.39 -0.57
N ASN A 7 -11.61 18.64 0.30
CA ASN A 7 -10.29 18.09 0.02
C ASN A 7 -10.32 17.15 -1.20
N LEU A 8 -11.33 16.28 -1.29
CA LEU A 8 -11.45 15.34 -2.40
C LEU A 8 -11.68 16.08 -3.73
N VAL A 9 -12.57 17.07 -3.75
CA VAL A 9 -12.81 17.90 -4.95
C VAL A 9 -11.55 18.66 -5.34
N ASN A 10 -10.86 19.28 -4.38
CA ASN A 10 -9.65 20.03 -4.65
C ASN A 10 -8.47 19.15 -5.10
N GLN A 11 -8.38 17.92 -4.61
CA GLN A 11 -7.42 16.94 -5.10
C GLN A 11 -7.63 16.67 -6.59
N VAL A 12 -8.88 16.48 -7.01
CA VAL A 12 -9.18 16.27 -8.43
C VAL A 12 -8.90 17.53 -9.24
N ARG A 13 -9.33 18.72 -8.78
CA ARG A 13 -9.06 19.99 -9.46
C ARG A 13 -7.57 20.24 -9.65
N TYR A 14 -6.74 19.89 -8.66
CA TYR A 14 -5.28 19.97 -8.77
C TYR A 14 -4.73 19.15 -9.94
N GLU A 15 -5.20 17.91 -10.14
CA GLU A 15 -4.77 17.06 -11.27
C GLU A 15 -5.13 17.66 -12.65
N PHE A 16 -6.13 18.54 -12.69
CA PHE A 16 -6.58 19.24 -13.89
C PHE A 16 -6.08 20.70 -13.99
N ASN A 17 -5.16 21.12 -13.12
CA ASN A 17 -4.66 22.50 -13.01
C ASN A 17 -5.77 23.55 -12.75
N GLU A 18 -6.85 23.14 -12.09
CA GLU A 18 -7.94 24.03 -11.70
C GLU A 18 -7.74 24.57 -10.28
N GLN A 19 -8.16 25.82 -10.04
CA GLN A 19 -7.99 26.50 -8.75
C GLN A 19 -8.80 25.83 -7.63
N PRO A 20 -8.30 25.68 -6.40
CA PRO A 20 -9.06 25.02 -5.35
C PRO A 20 -10.29 25.85 -4.94
N PHE A 21 -11.38 25.17 -4.61
CA PHE A 21 -12.47 25.77 -3.88
C PHE A 21 -12.06 26.01 -2.42
N ILE A 22 -12.69 27.02 -1.83
CA ILE A 22 -12.54 27.42 -0.43
C ILE A 22 -13.85 27.18 0.33
N GLN A 23 -13.78 27.20 1.65
CA GLN A 23 -14.92 26.99 2.53
C GLN A 23 -14.82 27.89 3.75
N ASN A 24 -15.96 28.41 4.21
CA ASN A 24 -16.05 29.15 5.46
C ASN A 24 -17.36 28.81 6.20
N GLN A 25 -17.48 29.30 7.44
CA GLN A 25 -18.65 29.00 8.26
C GLN A 25 -19.96 29.49 7.63
N ASN A 26 -19.96 30.66 6.99
CA ASN A 26 -21.14 31.21 6.33
C ASN A 26 -21.61 30.32 5.18
N SER A 27 -20.69 29.82 4.35
CA SER A 27 -21.05 28.91 3.25
C SER A 27 -21.62 27.60 3.79
N ILE A 28 -21.05 27.04 4.85
CA ILE A 28 -21.58 25.84 5.52
C ILE A 28 -23.00 26.08 6.04
N ASP A 29 -23.24 27.19 6.72
CA ASP A 29 -24.55 27.50 7.31
C ASP A 29 -25.62 27.74 6.23
N THR A 30 -25.24 28.40 5.13
CA THR A 30 -26.12 28.63 3.97
C THR A 30 -26.51 27.30 3.31
N VAL A 31 -25.54 26.43 3.00
CA VAL A 31 -25.80 25.12 2.40
C VAL A 31 -26.62 24.22 3.33
N LYS A 32 -26.32 24.23 4.63
CA LYS A 32 -27.13 23.53 5.63
C LYS A 32 -28.57 24.01 5.64
N LYS A 33 -28.81 25.32 5.57
CA LYS A 33 -30.16 25.88 5.54
C LYS A 33 -30.94 25.41 4.31
N MET A 34 -30.34 25.44 3.12
CA MET A 34 -30.97 24.96 1.88
C MET A 34 -31.28 23.47 1.93
N ALA A 35 -30.33 22.62 2.35
CA ALA A 35 -30.54 21.19 2.49
C ALA A 35 -31.67 20.85 3.49
N LEU A 36 -31.78 21.59 4.60
CA LEU A 36 -32.88 21.41 5.55
C LEU A 36 -34.23 21.86 4.98
N GLU A 37 -34.25 22.82 4.05
CA GLU A 37 -35.45 23.25 3.34
C GLU A 37 -35.93 22.18 2.34
N TYR A 38 -35.02 21.59 1.56
CA TYR A 38 -35.31 20.41 0.72
C TYR A 38 -35.92 19.28 1.54
N GLN A 39 -35.30 18.96 2.67
CA GLN A 39 -35.82 17.97 3.60
C GLN A 39 -37.21 18.32 4.14
N ALA A 40 -37.46 19.59 4.50
CA ALA A 40 -38.75 20.03 5.02
C ALA A 40 -39.88 19.95 3.97
N LYS A 41 -39.55 20.15 2.69
CA LYS A 41 -40.48 19.99 1.57
C LYS A 41 -40.61 18.55 1.08
N ASN A 42 -39.87 17.61 1.68
CA ASN A 42 -39.81 16.20 1.27
C ASN A 42 -39.38 16.03 -0.20
N GLU A 43 -38.42 16.85 -0.63
CA GLU A 43 -37.83 16.81 -1.97
C GLU A 43 -36.60 15.91 -2.00
N SER A 44 -36.55 15.02 -3.01
CA SER A 44 -35.40 14.17 -3.30
C SER A 44 -35.43 13.79 -4.77
N LEU A 45 -34.27 13.74 -5.41
CA LEU A 45 -34.10 13.24 -6.78
C LEU A 45 -34.63 11.81 -6.96
N LEU A 46 -34.64 11.00 -5.89
CA LEU A 46 -35.12 9.62 -5.92
C LEU A 46 -36.64 9.50 -5.95
N ASN A 47 -37.36 10.60 -5.73
CA ASN A 47 -38.82 10.65 -5.85
C ASN A 47 -39.28 10.94 -7.30
N GLY A 48 -38.35 11.05 -8.26
CA GLY A 48 -38.66 11.23 -9.68
C GLY A 48 -39.11 12.65 -10.07
N HIS A 49 -38.93 13.61 -9.17
CA HIS A 49 -39.17 15.04 -9.40
C HIS A 49 -37.86 15.82 -9.22
N TRP A 50 -37.72 16.90 -9.97
CA TRP A 50 -36.64 17.87 -9.79
C TRP A 50 -36.83 18.61 -8.46
N HIS A 51 -35.72 19.04 -7.87
CA HIS A 51 -35.71 19.94 -6.71
C HIS A 51 -36.30 21.31 -7.07
N ASP A 52 -36.96 21.94 -6.10
CA ASP A 52 -37.48 23.30 -6.20
C ASP A 52 -36.31 24.29 -6.30
N GLU A 53 -36.09 24.79 -7.50
CA GLU A 53 -35.02 25.74 -7.83
C GLU A 53 -35.11 27.03 -6.99
N SER A 54 -36.30 27.39 -6.48
CA SER A 54 -36.44 28.57 -5.62
C SER A 54 -35.67 28.46 -4.31
N ILE A 55 -35.35 27.24 -3.85
CA ILE A 55 -34.55 26.99 -2.65
C ILE A 55 -33.07 27.37 -2.89
N LEU A 56 -32.58 27.21 -4.12
CA LEU A 56 -31.19 27.53 -4.47
C LEU A 56 -30.89 29.03 -4.40
N GLN A 57 -31.91 29.90 -4.49
CA GLN A 57 -31.76 31.35 -4.34
C GLN A 57 -30.67 31.95 -5.27
N GLY A 58 -30.49 31.36 -6.45
CA GLY A 58 -29.46 31.76 -7.44
C GLY A 58 -28.13 31.00 -7.33
N HIS A 59 -27.91 30.22 -6.27
CA HIS A 59 -26.71 29.40 -6.14
C HIS A 59 -26.70 28.22 -7.12
N ALA A 60 -25.50 27.84 -7.55
CA ALA A 60 -25.30 26.61 -8.31
C ALA A 60 -25.22 25.40 -7.37
N GLU A 61 -25.71 24.25 -7.81
CA GLU A 61 -25.71 23.02 -7.03
C GLU A 61 -25.42 21.78 -7.89
N ASN A 62 -24.68 20.85 -7.32
CA ASN A 62 -24.67 19.45 -7.75
C ASN A 62 -25.16 18.54 -6.63
N ILE A 63 -25.88 17.48 -7.01
CA ILE A 63 -26.53 16.58 -6.06
C ILE A 63 -26.12 15.15 -6.39
N SER A 64 -25.78 14.39 -5.36
CA SER A 64 -25.70 12.95 -5.45
C SER A 64 -26.71 12.29 -4.54
N ALA A 65 -27.53 11.41 -5.11
CA ALA A 65 -28.64 10.78 -4.40
C ALA A 65 -28.40 9.28 -4.17
N PHE A 66 -28.66 8.83 -2.94
CA PHE A 66 -28.53 7.43 -2.51
C PHE A 66 -29.71 7.00 -1.64
N GLN A 67 -29.96 5.68 -1.60
CA GLN A 67 -30.90 5.08 -0.66
C GLN A 67 -30.13 4.28 0.40
N ILE A 68 -30.42 4.54 1.66
CA ILE A 68 -29.88 3.78 2.79
C ILE A 68 -31.00 3.07 3.55
N TYR A 69 -30.71 1.86 4.00
CA TYR A 69 -31.61 1.03 4.77
C TYR A 69 -31.59 1.44 6.23
N ILE A 70 -32.78 1.73 6.79
CA ILE A 70 -32.93 2.24 8.16
C ILE A 70 -33.90 1.42 9.01
N ASN A 71 -34.52 0.39 8.43
CA ASN A 71 -35.40 -0.51 9.18
C ASN A 71 -34.60 -1.70 9.75
N ASN A 72 -35.23 -2.51 10.60
CA ASN A 72 -34.71 -3.84 10.94
C ASN A 72 -35.78 -4.89 10.64
N VAL A 73 -35.68 -5.52 9.47
CA VAL A 73 -36.55 -6.62 9.04
C VAL A 73 -35.83 -7.92 9.32
N SER A 74 -36.47 -8.81 10.09
CA SER A 74 -35.88 -10.11 10.46
C SER A 74 -35.42 -10.89 9.23
N GLY A 75 -34.16 -11.30 9.21
CA GLY A 75 -33.55 -12.03 8.09
C GLY A 75 -33.04 -11.17 6.93
N LEU A 76 -33.22 -9.85 6.98
CA LEU A 76 -32.70 -8.91 5.99
C LEU A 76 -31.50 -8.16 6.57
N ARG A 77 -30.31 -8.38 6.01
CA ARG A 77 -29.07 -7.71 6.44
C ARG A 77 -28.70 -6.62 5.44
N ALA A 78 -28.57 -5.39 5.92
CA ALA A 78 -27.85 -4.34 5.20
C ALA A 78 -26.33 -4.51 5.39
N ARG A 79 -25.57 -4.14 4.38
CA ARG A 79 -24.10 -4.12 4.41
C ARG A 79 -23.57 -2.70 4.61
N PRO A 80 -22.36 -2.54 5.15
CA PRO A 80 -21.66 -1.25 5.13
C PRO A 80 -21.63 -0.62 3.74
N PHE A 81 -21.69 0.71 3.67
CA PHE A 81 -21.69 1.45 2.42
C PHE A 81 -20.28 1.49 1.80
N ASP A 82 -19.24 1.54 2.63
CA ASP A 82 -17.83 1.53 2.20
C ASP A 82 -17.43 0.24 1.45
N GLU A 83 -18.12 -0.87 1.69
CA GLU A 83 -17.92 -2.16 0.99
C GLU A 83 -18.62 -2.23 -0.39
N ALA A 84 -19.35 -1.20 -0.82
CA ALA A 84 -20.10 -1.20 -2.08
C ALA A 84 -19.20 -1.26 -3.33
N GLN A 85 -19.65 -1.93 -4.40
CA GLN A 85 -18.88 -2.07 -5.65
C GLN A 85 -19.75 -1.94 -6.91
N GLY A 86 -19.43 -0.98 -7.78
CA GLY A 86 -19.86 -0.92 -9.19
C GLY A 86 -21.34 -1.25 -9.46
N ARG A 87 -21.62 -2.52 -9.83
CA ARG A 87 -22.97 -3.01 -10.17
C ARG A 87 -23.96 -2.99 -8.99
N ASP A 88 -23.45 -2.84 -7.79
CA ASP A 88 -24.23 -2.69 -6.56
C ASP A 88 -25.14 -1.47 -6.56
N PHE A 89 -24.89 -0.48 -7.43
CA PHE A 89 -25.73 0.71 -7.56
C PHE A 89 -26.76 0.61 -8.70
N ILE A 90 -26.87 -0.55 -9.38
CA ILE A 90 -27.74 -0.73 -10.54
C ILE A 90 -29.05 -1.43 -10.11
N ASN A 91 -30.16 -0.70 -10.18
CA ASN A 91 -31.52 -1.09 -9.77
C ASN A 91 -32.20 -2.19 -10.62
N ALA A 92 -31.44 -3.11 -11.23
CA ALA A 92 -32.03 -4.00 -12.22
C ALA A 92 -32.79 -5.18 -11.63
N ASN A 93 -32.40 -5.76 -10.46
CA ASN A 93 -33.15 -6.86 -9.80
C ASN A 93 -32.66 -7.27 -8.39
N ASN A 94 -31.61 -6.66 -7.83
CA ASN A 94 -31.11 -6.97 -6.48
C ASN A 94 -31.20 -5.69 -5.64
N VAL A 95 -31.91 -5.72 -4.52
CA VAL A 95 -32.02 -4.57 -3.62
C VAL A 95 -30.65 -4.34 -2.96
N PRO A 96 -29.91 -3.26 -3.28
CA PRO A 96 -28.66 -2.99 -2.61
C PRO A 96 -28.96 -2.27 -1.30
N LEU A 97 -29.08 -3.04 -0.22
CA LEU A 97 -29.33 -2.49 1.11
C LEU A 97 -28.01 -2.09 1.76
N PHE A 98 -27.71 -0.79 1.72
CA PHE A 98 -26.57 -0.23 2.42
C PHE A 98 -26.99 0.37 3.77
N SER A 99 -26.11 0.27 4.76
CA SER A 99 -26.22 0.92 6.06
C SER A 99 -25.07 1.90 6.24
N VAL A 100 -25.31 3.00 6.94
CA VAL A 100 -24.29 3.98 7.34
C VAL A 100 -24.17 3.94 8.85
N SER A 101 -23.06 3.43 9.35
CA SER A 101 -22.86 3.12 10.77
C SER A 101 -21.61 3.79 11.34
N ASN A 102 -20.66 4.13 10.48
CA ASN A 102 -19.37 4.70 10.86
C ASN A 102 -18.96 5.86 9.93
N MET A 103 -17.76 6.40 10.16
CA MET A 103 -17.24 7.52 9.37
C MET A 103 -16.77 7.08 7.97
N ASP A 104 -16.31 5.84 7.82
CA ASP A 104 -15.82 5.29 6.55
C ASP A 104 -16.98 5.16 5.56
N ASP A 105 -18.16 4.70 6.03
CA ASP A 105 -19.41 4.68 5.26
C ASP A 105 -19.77 6.08 4.74
N LEU A 106 -19.71 7.09 5.62
CA LEU A 106 -20.03 8.48 5.28
C LEU A 106 -19.00 9.06 4.29
N GLN A 107 -17.72 8.76 4.47
CA GLN A 107 -16.66 9.16 3.53
C GLN A 107 -16.83 8.51 2.16
N ALA A 108 -17.21 7.22 2.13
CA ALA A 108 -17.51 6.51 0.90
C ALA A 108 -18.69 7.15 0.16
N MET A 109 -19.78 7.51 0.85
CA MET A 109 -20.91 8.23 0.22
C MET A 109 -20.48 9.53 -0.46
N ILE A 110 -19.67 10.34 0.21
CA ILE A 110 -19.15 11.60 -0.34
C ILE A 110 -18.26 11.31 -1.56
N TYR A 111 -17.38 10.31 -1.44
CA TYR A 111 -16.47 9.92 -2.52
C TYR A 111 -17.22 9.48 -3.77
N TYR A 112 -18.25 8.64 -3.61
CA TYR A 112 -19.11 8.22 -4.70
C TYR A 112 -19.81 9.40 -5.35
N GLY A 113 -20.35 10.32 -4.55
CA GLY A 113 -20.98 11.53 -5.07
C GLY A 113 -20.02 12.33 -5.94
N VAL A 114 -18.85 12.68 -5.42
CA VAL A 114 -17.83 13.44 -6.17
C VAL A 114 -17.45 12.72 -7.46
N THR A 115 -17.24 11.41 -7.43
CA THR A 115 -16.82 10.63 -8.60
C THR A 115 -17.86 10.61 -9.71
N LEU A 116 -19.16 10.50 -9.38
CA LEU A 116 -20.24 10.51 -10.39
C LEU A 116 -20.30 11.85 -11.14
N MET A 117 -20.12 12.95 -10.41
CA MET A 117 -20.20 14.31 -10.95
C MET A 117 -18.97 14.74 -11.76
N LEU A 118 -17.89 13.97 -11.76
CA LEU A 118 -16.71 14.24 -12.59
C LEU A 118 -16.89 13.79 -14.04
N PHE A 119 -17.65 12.71 -14.27
CA PHE A 119 -17.71 12.05 -15.57
C PHE A 119 -19.05 12.18 -16.29
N LYS A 120 -20.12 12.51 -15.55
CA LYS A 120 -21.44 12.68 -16.14
C LYS A 120 -22.30 13.58 -15.27
N ASP A 121 -22.47 14.82 -15.73
CA ASP A 121 -23.57 15.66 -15.30
C ASP A 121 -24.38 16.09 -16.53
N ALA A 122 -25.68 16.24 -16.35
CA ALA A 122 -26.70 16.26 -17.40
C ALA A 122 -26.49 17.37 -18.45
N ASP A 123 -26.98 17.12 -19.67
CA ASP A 123 -27.07 18.09 -20.77
C ASP A 123 -28.07 19.24 -20.45
N ASP A 124 -27.85 20.02 -19.39
CA ASP A 124 -28.73 21.13 -18.98
C ASP A 124 -27.99 22.47 -18.88
N THR A 125 -28.75 23.54 -19.14
CA THR A 125 -28.36 24.95 -19.26
C THR A 125 -28.81 25.82 -18.08
N PHE A 126 -29.42 25.26 -17.03
CA PHE A 126 -29.91 26.03 -15.88
C PHE A 126 -29.49 25.43 -14.52
N GLY A 127 -28.95 26.28 -13.62
CA GLY A 127 -28.87 26.08 -12.16
C GLY A 127 -27.98 24.93 -11.63
N HIS A 128 -27.78 23.88 -12.41
CA HIS A 128 -26.95 22.73 -12.09
C HIS A 128 -25.53 22.95 -12.60
N ALA A 129 -24.56 22.69 -11.73
CA ALA A 129 -23.18 23.02 -11.99
C ALA A 129 -22.55 21.99 -12.96
N GLN A 130 -22.19 22.45 -14.17
CA GLN A 130 -21.74 21.63 -15.30
C GLN A 130 -20.65 20.57 -15.01
N ASN A 131 -19.85 20.76 -13.94
CA ASN A 131 -19.09 19.77 -13.16
C ASN A 131 -18.11 20.51 -12.23
N PHE A 132 -17.45 19.78 -11.32
CA PHE A 132 -16.42 20.33 -10.40
C PHE A 132 -15.15 20.89 -11.10
N LEU A 133 -15.04 20.84 -12.43
CA LEU A 133 -13.89 21.32 -13.20
C LEU A 133 -14.21 22.59 -14.01
N THR A 134 -15.46 23.07 -14.03
CA THR A 134 -15.81 24.29 -14.78
C THR A 134 -15.59 25.57 -13.96
N ASN A 135 -15.28 26.68 -14.64
CA ASN A 135 -14.89 27.97 -14.05
C ASN A 135 -16.02 29.01 -13.92
N TYR A 136 -17.29 28.60 -14.03
CA TYR A 136 -18.45 29.53 -13.97
C TYR A 136 -19.12 29.61 -12.58
N GLN A 137 -18.48 29.13 -11.53
CA GLN A 137 -19.05 29.09 -10.18
C GLN A 137 -18.29 29.97 -9.19
N ALA A 138 -18.97 30.41 -8.13
CA ALA A 138 -18.30 30.97 -6.96
C ALA A 138 -17.27 29.98 -6.41
N ASN A 139 -16.19 30.45 -5.78
CA ASN A 139 -15.16 29.56 -5.25
C ASN A 139 -15.49 28.96 -3.87
N LEU A 140 -16.65 29.28 -3.29
CA LEU A 140 -17.09 28.80 -1.98
C LEU A 140 -17.95 27.54 -2.10
N LEU A 141 -17.39 26.39 -1.79
CA LEU A 141 -18.07 25.10 -1.85
C LEU A 141 -18.31 24.53 -0.44
N SER A 142 -19.57 24.17 -0.17
CA SER A 142 -19.95 23.41 1.03
C SER A 142 -20.86 22.27 0.66
N VAL A 143 -20.90 21.26 1.52
CA VAL A 143 -21.73 20.07 1.37
C VAL A 143 -22.63 19.85 2.58
N TYR A 144 -23.88 19.47 2.34
CA TYR A 144 -24.79 19.02 3.39
C TYR A 144 -25.83 18.04 2.84
N PRO A 145 -26.17 16.95 3.55
CA PRO A 145 -27.20 16.03 3.10
C PRO A 145 -28.60 16.51 3.52
N SER A 146 -29.57 16.37 2.63
CA SER A 146 -30.98 16.34 2.99
C SER A 146 -31.45 14.89 3.09
N LEU A 147 -32.40 14.65 4.00
CA LEU A 147 -32.83 13.30 4.36
C LEU A 147 -34.35 13.20 4.29
N THR A 148 -34.87 12.38 3.38
CA THR A 148 -36.31 12.10 3.28
C THR A 148 -36.61 10.63 3.50
N GLU A 149 -37.82 10.30 3.97
CA GLU A 149 -38.22 8.90 4.14
C GLU A 149 -38.70 8.30 2.81
N GLY A 150 -38.28 7.07 2.55
CA GLY A 150 -38.72 6.27 1.42
C GLY A 150 -39.24 4.91 1.87
N THR A 151 -39.99 4.24 0.99
CA THR A 151 -40.40 2.84 1.21
C THR A 151 -39.96 1.99 0.03
N GLY A 152 -39.22 0.92 0.30
CA GLY A 152 -38.87 -0.09 -0.68
C GLY A 152 -39.76 -1.33 -0.56
N THR A 153 -39.79 -2.13 -1.62
CA THR A 153 -40.43 -3.45 -1.63
C THR A 153 -39.40 -4.53 -1.93
N GLY A 154 -39.57 -5.70 -1.30
CA GLY A 154 -38.72 -6.87 -1.47
C GLY A 154 -39.57 -8.13 -1.57
N LYS A 155 -38.96 -9.23 -2.01
CA LYS A 155 -39.60 -10.56 -2.06
C LYS A 155 -38.75 -11.55 -1.29
N TYR A 156 -39.39 -12.35 -0.44
CA TYR A 156 -38.78 -13.54 0.14
C TYR A 156 -38.62 -14.63 -0.93
N ALA A 157 -37.83 -15.67 -0.61
CA ALA A 157 -37.57 -16.79 -1.52
C ALA A 157 -38.84 -17.58 -1.91
N ASP A 158 -39.89 -17.51 -1.09
CA ASP A 158 -41.20 -18.11 -1.35
C ASP A 158 -42.13 -17.24 -2.22
N GLY A 159 -41.66 -16.06 -2.66
CA GLY A 159 -42.41 -15.12 -3.48
C GLY A 159 -43.24 -14.10 -2.69
N THR A 160 -43.33 -14.22 -1.36
CA THR A 160 -44.05 -13.29 -0.50
C THR A 160 -43.39 -11.91 -0.52
N THR A 161 -44.16 -10.86 -0.77
CA THR A 161 -43.67 -9.48 -0.78
C THR A 161 -43.65 -8.88 0.63
N PHE A 162 -42.63 -8.09 0.93
CA PHE A 162 -42.55 -7.27 2.15
C PHE A 162 -42.14 -5.84 1.82
N THR A 163 -42.49 -4.91 2.70
CA THR A 163 -42.07 -3.51 2.63
C THR A 163 -40.97 -3.23 3.65
N TYR A 164 -40.10 -2.28 3.35
CA TYR A 164 -39.09 -1.80 4.29
C TYR A 164 -38.89 -0.29 4.17
N LYS A 165 -38.50 0.33 5.27
CA LYS A 165 -38.17 1.76 5.29
C LYS A 165 -36.76 1.99 4.75
N LEU A 166 -36.66 3.03 3.94
CA LEU A 166 -35.44 3.59 3.42
C LEU A 166 -35.34 5.05 3.85
N GLN A 167 -34.13 5.57 3.82
CA GLN A 167 -33.88 6.99 3.86
C GLN A 167 -33.24 7.36 2.52
N ASN A 168 -33.88 8.27 1.79
CA ASN A 168 -33.26 8.91 0.64
C ASN A 168 -32.30 9.95 1.18
N VAL A 169 -31.07 9.94 0.67
CA VAL A 169 -30.00 10.84 1.05
C VAL A 169 -29.58 11.58 -0.20
N ASP A 170 -29.90 12.87 -0.25
CA ASP A 170 -29.46 13.76 -1.30
C ASP A 170 -28.31 14.59 -0.75
N MET A 171 -27.10 14.33 -1.25
CA MET A 171 -25.88 15.03 -0.86
C MET A 171 -25.73 16.28 -1.73
N HIS A 172 -25.99 17.44 -1.14
CA HIS A 172 -25.99 18.73 -1.83
C HIS A 172 -24.61 19.36 -1.78
N PHE A 173 -23.98 19.56 -2.94
CA PHE A 173 -22.73 20.30 -3.12
C PHE A 173 -23.08 21.65 -3.74
N ILE A 174 -23.11 22.69 -2.91
CA ILE A 174 -23.62 24.00 -3.33
C ILE A 174 -22.50 25.04 -3.29
N TRP A 175 -22.42 25.81 -4.38
CA TRP A 175 -21.54 26.96 -4.49
C TRP A 175 -22.20 28.19 -3.88
N ALA A 176 -22.19 28.25 -2.54
CA ALA A 176 -22.88 29.28 -1.75
C ALA A 176 -22.11 30.61 -1.64
N GLY A 177 -21.39 31.01 -2.69
CA GLY A 177 -20.89 32.38 -2.79
C GLY A 177 -22.03 33.32 -3.17
N THR A 178 -22.03 34.55 -2.66
CA THR A 178 -22.99 35.56 -3.12
C THR A 178 -22.77 35.78 -4.61
N ASP A 179 -23.77 35.47 -5.43
CA ASP A 179 -23.82 35.88 -6.82
C ASP A 179 -23.66 37.39 -6.91
N GLN A 180 -22.53 37.80 -7.46
CA GLN A 180 -22.26 39.02 -8.22
C GLN A 180 -20.74 39.17 -8.22
N ALA A 181 -20.17 39.28 -9.41
CA ALA A 181 -18.87 39.91 -9.59
C ALA A 181 -18.90 41.29 -8.91
N SER A 182 -18.35 41.42 -7.70
CA SER A 182 -17.87 42.70 -7.18
C SER A 182 -16.91 42.51 -6.01
N ALA A 183 -15.70 43.05 -6.22
CA ALA A 183 -14.99 43.86 -5.25
C ALA A 183 -15.14 43.46 -3.77
N ASN A 184 -14.35 42.48 -3.34
CA ASN A 184 -13.77 42.46 -2.00
C ASN A 184 -12.44 41.69 -2.03
N GLN A 185 -11.50 42.20 -2.83
CA GLN A 185 -10.14 42.32 -2.29
C GLN A 185 -10.26 43.23 -1.07
N PRO A 186 -9.89 42.80 0.15
CA PRO A 186 -10.02 43.66 1.31
C PRO A 186 -9.16 44.90 1.12
N SER A 187 -9.80 46.04 0.91
CA SER A 187 -9.23 47.35 1.19
C SER A 187 -9.27 47.55 2.70
N ASP A 188 -8.26 47.11 3.44
CA ASP A 188 -8.06 47.63 4.79
C ASP A 188 -6.61 47.44 5.27
N ALA A 189 -6.03 48.54 5.73
CA ALA A 189 -4.72 48.59 6.34
C ALA A 189 -4.75 47.84 7.69
N ASN A 190 -3.70 47.05 7.98
CA ASN A 190 -3.45 46.30 9.23
C ASN A 190 -4.15 44.92 9.40
N VAL A 191 -4.34 44.14 8.33
CA VAL A 191 -4.91 42.77 8.45
C VAL A 191 -3.80 41.72 8.63
N THR A 192 -3.79 41.06 9.79
CA THR A 192 -3.00 39.84 10.09
C THR A 192 -3.78 38.58 9.69
N GLY A 193 -3.14 37.63 9.01
CA GLY A 193 -3.76 36.37 8.60
C GLY A 193 -3.25 35.82 7.26
N TRP A 194 -3.77 34.64 6.89
CA TRP A 194 -3.49 34.02 5.59
C TRP A 194 -4.14 34.78 4.44
N ARG A 195 -3.40 34.91 3.35
CA ARG A 195 -3.90 35.42 2.07
C ARG A 195 -3.46 34.48 0.96
N LEU A 196 -4.38 34.15 0.06
CA LEU A 196 -4.03 33.46 -1.17
C LEU A 196 -3.19 34.40 -2.05
N SER A 197 -2.11 33.90 -2.62
CA SER A 197 -1.21 34.66 -3.51
C SER A 197 -1.95 35.15 -4.76
N GLN A 198 -1.40 36.18 -5.42
CA GLN A 198 -2.04 36.77 -6.62
C GLN A 198 -2.15 35.78 -7.80
N ASP A 199 -1.23 34.83 -7.89
CA ASP A 199 -1.26 33.72 -8.85
C ASP A 199 -2.13 32.55 -8.37
N HIS A 200 -2.74 32.68 -7.19
CA HIS A 200 -3.65 31.72 -6.55
C HIS A 200 -3.03 30.35 -6.24
N ASN A 201 -1.71 30.22 -6.29
CA ASN A 201 -1.02 28.93 -6.15
C ASN A 201 -0.63 28.59 -4.70
N HIS A 202 -0.53 29.57 -3.79
CA HIS A 202 -0.05 29.33 -2.43
C HIS A 202 -0.61 30.35 -1.43
N TYR A 203 -0.66 29.98 -0.15
CA TYR A 203 -1.03 30.90 0.91
C TYR A 203 0.19 31.60 1.51
N VAL A 204 0.04 32.88 1.83
CA VAL A 204 1.04 33.72 2.49
C VAL A 204 0.46 34.27 3.77
N TYR A 205 1.13 34.04 4.90
CA TYR A 205 0.74 34.61 6.18
C TYR A 205 1.33 36.00 6.36
N TYR A 206 0.45 36.97 6.61
CA TYR A 206 0.82 38.36 6.89
C TYR A 206 0.63 38.65 8.38
N GLU A 207 1.58 39.37 8.98
CA GLU A 207 1.46 39.99 10.29
C GLU A 207 1.67 41.50 10.13
N ASN A 208 0.71 42.32 10.58
CA ASN A 208 0.75 43.78 10.37
C ASN A 208 1.00 44.19 8.91
N ASN A 209 0.37 43.47 7.98
CA ASN A 209 0.49 43.68 6.53
C ASN A 209 1.89 43.45 5.94
N GLN A 210 2.79 42.77 6.66
CA GLN A 210 4.06 42.27 6.15
C GLN A 210 4.06 40.75 6.20
N PRO A 211 4.56 40.04 5.16
CA PRO A 211 4.75 38.61 5.25
C PRO A 211 5.75 38.32 6.37
N LEU A 212 5.54 37.23 7.10
CA LEU A 212 6.56 36.76 8.05
C LEU A 212 7.88 36.53 7.31
N SER A 213 9.01 36.77 7.96
CA SER A 213 10.33 36.68 7.33
C SER A 213 11.08 35.41 7.70
N GLY A 214 11.77 34.82 6.73
CA GLY A 214 12.57 33.62 6.91
C GLY A 214 11.76 32.34 6.98
N ARG A 215 12.48 31.23 7.18
CA ARG A 215 11.92 29.88 7.26
C ARG A 215 11.60 29.52 8.70
N GLN A 216 10.35 29.19 9.00
CA GLN A 216 9.86 29.02 10.36
C GLN A 216 8.86 27.87 10.42
N TYR A 217 8.93 27.03 11.46
CA TYR A 217 7.85 26.13 11.82
C TYR A 217 7.12 26.74 13.01
N VAL A 218 5.90 27.23 12.79
CA VAL A 218 5.21 28.14 13.69
C VAL A 218 3.71 27.83 13.77
N GLU A 219 3.15 27.99 14.97
CA GLU A 219 1.70 27.89 15.19
C GLU A 219 1.00 29.15 14.68
N LEU A 220 0.10 28.98 13.72
CA LEU A 220 -0.67 30.06 13.10
C LEU A 220 -2.16 29.69 13.11
N PRO A 221 -3.07 30.67 13.00
CA PRO A 221 -4.47 30.40 12.69
C PRO A 221 -4.59 29.44 11.51
N THR A 222 -5.56 28.53 11.52
CA THR A 222 -5.74 27.61 10.39
C THR A 222 -6.11 28.39 9.13
N ILE A 223 -5.61 27.94 7.97
CA ILE A 223 -5.90 28.56 6.66
C ILE A 223 -7.42 28.65 6.40
N ASN A 224 -8.20 27.71 6.93
CA ASN A 224 -9.67 27.65 6.79
C ASN A 224 -10.44 28.33 7.94
N GLY A 225 -9.75 29.08 8.81
CA GLY A 225 -10.38 30.05 9.72
C GLY A 225 -10.90 29.52 11.07
N VAL A 226 -10.59 28.28 11.46
CA VAL A 226 -11.02 27.71 12.76
C VAL A 226 -9.83 27.12 13.53
N GLY A 227 -9.48 27.73 14.66
CA GLY A 227 -8.39 27.28 15.53
C GLY A 227 -6.99 27.63 15.03
N THR A 228 -5.98 26.95 15.59
CA THR A 228 -4.56 27.10 15.23
C THR A 228 -3.96 25.75 14.86
N SER A 229 -2.95 25.78 13.98
CA SER A 229 -2.15 24.62 13.57
C SER A 229 -0.70 25.03 13.34
N TRP A 230 0.21 24.05 13.35
CA TRP A 230 1.62 24.28 13.05
C TRP A 230 1.90 24.18 11.56
N TYR A 231 2.47 25.23 10.99
CA TYR A 231 2.82 25.33 9.57
C TYR A 231 4.31 25.57 9.40
N LEU A 232 4.89 24.96 8.37
CA LEU A 232 6.21 25.36 7.88
C LEU A 232 6.00 26.47 6.84
N ILE A 233 6.59 27.62 7.09
CA ILE A 233 6.54 28.77 6.20
C ILE A 233 7.94 29.19 5.77
N ASP A 234 8.05 29.84 4.61
CA ASP A 234 9.27 30.49 4.14
C ASP A 234 8.92 31.87 3.57
N ASN A 235 9.39 32.92 4.24
CA ASN A 235 9.00 34.30 3.95
C ASN A 235 7.47 34.48 3.88
N GLY A 236 6.77 33.88 4.83
CA GLY A 236 5.31 33.91 4.96
C GLY A 236 4.60 32.88 4.08
N VAL A 237 5.24 32.33 3.05
CA VAL A 237 4.65 31.35 2.14
C VAL A 237 4.57 29.98 2.82
N VAL A 238 3.37 29.40 2.91
CA VAL A 238 3.20 28.03 3.42
C VAL A 238 3.89 27.01 2.51
N GLN A 239 4.56 26.03 3.12
CA GLN A 239 5.29 24.97 2.42
C GLN A 239 4.52 23.65 2.47
N SER A 240 4.65 22.84 1.42
CA SER A 240 4.06 21.50 1.32
C SER A 240 5.03 20.49 0.70
N GLY A 241 4.67 19.21 0.68
CA GLY A 241 5.50 18.11 0.22
C GLY A 241 6.67 17.81 1.16
N ILE A 242 7.74 17.22 0.62
CA ILE A 242 8.95 16.91 1.38
C ILE A 242 9.79 18.18 1.54
N GLN A 243 9.98 18.62 2.78
CA GLN A 243 10.62 19.88 3.12
C GLN A 243 11.77 19.69 4.10
N ALA A 244 12.90 20.34 3.81
CA ALA A 244 14.03 20.39 4.73
C ALA A 244 13.72 21.34 5.90
N TRP A 245 13.94 20.86 7.11
CA TRP A 245 13.77 21.62 8.34
C TRP A 245 14.57 20.97 9.48
N ALA A 246 15.12 21.79 10.40
CA ALA A 246 15.80 21.32 11.61
C ALA A 246 16.86 20.20 11.42
N GLY A 247 17.56 20.19 10.28
CA GLY A 247 18.60 19.19 9.99
C GLY A 247 18.10 17.84 9.44
N SER A 248 16.81 17.73 9.11
CA SER A 248 16.19 16.55 8.50
C SER A 248 15.18 16.95 7.42
N TYR A 249 14.40 15.99 6.93
CA TYR A 249 13.25 16.19 6.07
C TYR A 249 11.96 15.84 6.80
N TYR A 250 10.89 16.57 6.50
CA TYR A 250 9.54 16.35 6.99
C TYR A 250 8.57 16.38 5.81
N TYR A 251 7.45 15.68 5.92
CA TYR A 251 6.39 15.73 4.91
C TYR A 251 5.21 16.56 5.39
N PHE A 252 4.81 17.53 4.56
CA PHE A 252 3.66 18.38 4.75
C PHE A 252 2.63 18.05 3.67
N ASP A 253 1.43 17.65 4.06
CA ASP A 253 0.39 17.26 3.11
C ASP A 253 0.05 18.44 2.18
N PRO A 254 0.12 18.28 0.84
CA PRO A 254 -0.18 19.37 -0.09
C PRO A 254 -1.61 19.91 -0.07
N ALA A 255 -2.59 19.15 0.43
CA ALA A 255 -3.97 19.57 0.50
C ALA A 255 -4.25 20.43 1.74
N ASN A 256 -3.63 20.12 2.89
CA ASN A 256 -3.92 20.80 4.15
C ASN A 256 -2.72 21.57 4.76
N TYR A 257 -1.52 21.40 4.20
CA TYR A 257 -0.25 22.01 4.61
C TYR A 257 0.24 21.62 6.01
N LEU A 258 -0.33 20.58 6.61
CA LEU A 258 0.05 20.09 7.93
C LEU A 258 1.08 18.98 7.81
N ARG A 259 1.90 18.84 8.85
CA ARG A 259 2.91 17.80 8.93
C ARG A 259 2.28 16.45 9.24
N ASP A 260 2.54 15.45 8.40
CA ASP A 260 2.14 14.07 8.66
C ASP A 260 3.29 13.22 9.20
N ASN A 261 2.93 12.25 10.05
CA ASN A 261 3.86 11.30 10.64
C ASN A 261 3.48 9.87 10.23
N ASN A 262 4.42 8.94 10.31
CA ASN A 262 4.23 7.53 9.93
C ASN A 262 3.72 7.34 8.48
N VAL A 263 4.12 8.24 7.57
CA VAL A 263 3.59 8.33 6.20
C VAL A 263 4.66 8.01 5.16
N TRP A 264 4.24 7.38 4.06
CA TRP A 264 5.05 7.24 2.86
C TRP A 264 4.83 8.44 1.93
N ALA A 265 5.90 9.01 1.40
CA ALA A 265 5.80 10.03 0.37
C ALA A 265 6.76 9.77 -0.79
N ILE A 266 6.41 10.32 -1.96
CA ILE A 266 7.22 10.24 -3.16
C ILE A 266 7.54 11.66 -3.60
N ALA A 267 8.81 11.95 -3.83
CA ALA A 267 9.27 13.19 -4.43
C ALA A 267 10.54 12.95 -5.23
N TRP A 268 10.73 13.71 -6.31
CA TRP A 268 11.92 13.61 -7.17
C TRP A 268 12.22 12.18 -7.65
N GLY A 269 11.18 11.40 -7.93
CA GLY A 269 11.31 10.00 -8.37
C GLY A 269 11.76 9.01 -7.28
N ASN A 270 11.86 9.44 -6.03
CA ASN A 270 12.34 8.66 -4.91
C ASN A 270 11.23 8.49 -3.85
N LYS A 271 11.27 7.37 -3.12
CA LYS A 271 10.30 7.05 -2.07
C LYS A 271 10.94 7.25 -0.70
N TYR A 272 10.20 7.88 0.22
CA TYR A 272 10.65 8.22 1.57
C TYR A 272 9.62 7.71 2.58
N TYR A 273 10.06 7.55 3.82
CA TYR A 273 9.16 7.29 4.94
C TYR A 273 9.47 8.26 6.08
N PHE A 274 8.42 8.84 6.66
CA PHE A 274 8.52 9.78 7.76
C PHE A 274 8.07 9.07 9.03
N GLY A 275 8.95 9.00 10.02
CA GLY A 275 8.73 8.25 11.26
C GLY A 275 7.70 8.91 12.19
N ASN A 276 7.58 8.35 13.39
CA ASN A 276 6.62 8.84 14.38
C ASN A 276 6.89 10.26 14.87
N ASP A 277 8.15 10.71 14.80
CA ASP A 277 8.57 12.08 15.10
C ASP A 277 8.43 13.03 13.89
N GLY A 278 7.98 12.51 12.75
CA GLY A 278 7.82 13.21 11.48
C GLY A 278 9.09 13.32 10.64
N GLN A 279 10.24 12.86 11.13
CA GLN A 279 11.50 12.93 10.39
C GLN A 279 11.61 11.82 9.34
N ALA A 280 12.22 12.13 8.20
CA ALA A 280 12.60 11.11 7.23
C ALA A 280 13.57 10.11 7.87
N VAL A 281 13.26 8.82 7.76
CA VAL A 281 14.06 7.75 8.38
C VAL A 281 15.27 7.38 7.51
N THR A 282 16.28 6.78 8.14
CA THR A 282 17.48 6.24 7.45
C THR A 282 17.83 4.87 8.01
N GLY A 283 18.65 4.10 7.29
CA GLY A 283 19.08 2.77 7.69
C GLY A 283 17.95 1.75 7.62
N VAL A 284 18.09 0.67 8.38
CA VAL A 284 17.08 -0.40 8.47
C VAL A 284 15.95 0.03 9.41
N GLN A 285 14.71 -0.09 8.94
CA GLN A 285 13.50 0.35 9.63
C GLN A 285 12.41 -0.72 9.55
N ASN A 286 11.73 -1.00 10.67
CA ASN A 286 10.55 -1.85 10.69
C ASN A 286 9.30 -1.00 10.47
N ILE A 287 8.59 -1.23 9.36
CA ILE A 287 7.35 -0.55 9.02
C ILE A 287 6.29 -1.63 8.86
N ASN A 288 5.34 -1.68 9.80
CA ASN A 288 4.24 -2.65 9.83
C ASN A 288 4.70 -4.11 9.68
N GLY A 289 5.79 -4.48 10.36
CA GLY A 289 6.31 -5.86 10.37
C GLY A 289 7.23 -6.21 9.20
N THR A 290 7.42 -5.31 8.24
CA THR A 290 8.40 -5.48 7.16
C THR A 290 9.61 -4.58 7.37
N TYR A 291 10.80 -5.13 7.22
CA TYR A 291 12.05 -4.37 7.31
C TYR A 291 12.42 -3.78 5.96
N TYR A 292 12.66 -2.47 5.94
CA TYR A 292 13.09 -1.70 4.78
C TYR A 292 14.44 -1.02 5.06
N TYR A 293 15.22 -0.75 4.01
CA TYR A 293 16.45 0.01 4.11
C TYR A 293 16.34 1.35 3.36
N PHE A 294 16.57 2.43 4.10
CA PHE A 294 16.63 3.80 3.58
C PHE A 294 18.07 4.26 3.55
N THR A 295 18.53 4.76 2.41
CA THR A 295 19.94 5.08 2.19
C THR A 295 20.38 6.24 3.09
N PRO A 296 21.37 6.07 3.97
CA PRO A 296 21.89 7.17 4.78
C PRO A 296 22.40 8.33 3.92
N GLY A 297 22.13 9.56 4.36
CA GLY A 297 22.50 10.78 3.65
C GLY A 297 21.46 11.24 2.61
N THR A 298 20.80 10.32 1.90
CA THR A 298 19.76 10.67 0.91
C THR A 298 18.33 10.39 1.36
N TYR A 299 18.14 9.60 2.43
CA TYR A 299 16.83 9.25 3.04
C TYR A 299 15.87 8.44 2.16
N TYR A 300 16.16 8.25 0.87
CA TYR A 300 15.29 7.48 0.01
C TYR A 300 15.43 5.98 0.26
N LEU A 301 14.31 5.28 0.10
CA LEU A 301 14.23 3.83 0.09
C LEU A 301 15.16 3.25 -0.98
N ALA A 302 15.95 2.23 -0.64
CA ALA A 302 16.76 1.55 -1.63
C ALA A 302 15.89 0.97 -2.75
N SER A 303 16.33 1.15 -4.00
CA SER A 303 15.58 0.79 -5.20
C SER A 303 16.28 -0.25 -6.07
N LYS A 304 17.32 -0.90 -5.51
CA LYS A 304 18.12 -1.91 -6.21
C LYS A 304 18.57 -2.99 -5.23
N LYS A 305 18.69 -4.21 -5.75
CA LYS A 305 19.27 -5.32 -5.00
C LYS A 305 20.73 -5.05 -4.64
N ASP A 306 21.04 -4.97 -3.35
CA ASP A 306 22.39 -4.63 -2.87
C ASP A 306 22.66 -5.24 -1.49
N TYR A 307 23.93 -5.36 -1.10
CA TYR A 307 24.33 -5.82 0.23
C TYR A 307 24.82 -4.63 1.03
N VAL A 308 24.03 -4.21 2.01
CA VAL A 308 24.17 -2.91 2.68
C VAL A 308 24.39 -3.10 4.18
N GLN A 309 25.10 -2.16 4.79
CA GLN A 309 25.34 -2.13 6.22
C GLN A 309 24.26 -1.30 6.92
N SER A 310 23.68 -1.87 7.97
CA SER A 310 22.76 -1.16 8.88
C SER A 310 23.49 -0.17 9.78
N GLN A 311 22.71 0.66 10.45
CA GLN A 311 23.18 1.62 11.44
C GLN A 311 23.81 0.98 12.70
N TRP A 312 23.61 -0.32 12.93
CA TRP A 312 24.25 -1.06 14.03
C TRP A 312 25.42 -1.96 13.57
N GLY A 313 25.80 -1.88 12.28
CA GLY A 313 27.00 -2.53 11.76
C GLY A 313 26.78 -3.89 11.10
N ASP A 314 25.60 -4.49 11.25
CA ASP A 314 25.24 -5.74 10.56
C ASP A 314 24.91 -5.50 9.10
N TRP A 315 25.10 -6.53 8.28
CA TRP A 315 24.92 -6.46 6.83
C TRP A 315 23.73 -7.29 6.35
N TYR A 316 22.92 -6.68 5.50
CA TYR A 316 21.67 -7.22 4.99
C TYR A 316 21.62 -7.15 3.47
N LEU A 317 21.00 -8.16 2.85
CA LEU A 317 20.65 -8.08 1.43
C LEU A 317 19.30 -7.39 1.30
N VAL A 318 19.25 -6.31 0.52
CA VAL A 318 18.02 -5.58 0.21
C VAL A 318 17.57 -5.93 -1.20
N GLY A 319 16.26 -5.93 -1.45
CA GLY A 319 15.66 -6.12 -2.76
C GLY A 319 15.45 -4.81 -3.52
N ASP A 320 14.88 -4.91 -4.72
CA ASP A 320 14.65 -3.75 -5.61
C ASP A 320 13.59 -2.77 -5.10
N ASN A 321 12.84 -3.16 -4.07
CA ASN A 321 11.87 -2.30 -3.36
C ASN A 321 12.36 -1.91 -1.95
N GLY A 322 13.65 -2.11 -1.66
CA GLY A 322 14.30 -1.75 -0.41
C GLY A 322 13.96 -2.65 0.77
N GLN A 323 13.16 -3.70 0.60
CA GLN A 323 12.89 -4.68 1.64
C GLN A 323 14.13 -5.53 1.92
N LEU A 324 14.36 -5.87 3.19
CA LEU A 324 15.36 -6.87 3.55
C LEU A 324 14.91 -8.25 3.06
N LEU A 325 15.82 -8.99 2.44
CA LEU A 325 15.58 -10.31 1.87
C LEU A 325 16.06 -11.40 2.81
N SER A 326 15.32 -12.52 2.83
CA SER A 326 15.68 -13.72 3.56
C SER A 326 15.57 -14.98 2.67
N GLY A 327 15.93 -16.14 3.23
CA GLY A 327 15.99 -17.41 2.52
C GLY A 327 17.14 -17.48 1.52
N VAL A 328 17.01 -18.36 0.52
CA VAL A 328 18.01 -18.53 -0.55
C VAL A 328 17.84 -17.41 -1.57
N GLN A 329 18.88 -16.61 -1.77
CA GLN A 329 18.86 -15.43 -2.64
C GLN A 329 20.01 -15.46 -3.64
N GLN A 330 19.68 -15.26 -4.92
CA GLN A 330 20.69 -15.03 -5.95
C GLN A 330 21.24 -13.61 -5.84
N TRP A 331 22.56 -13.50 -5.72
CA TRP A 331 23.26 -12.21 -5.65
C TRP A 331 24.72 -12.42 -6.08
N ALA A 332 25.35 -11.41 -6.70
CA ALA A 332 26.77 -11.45 -7.08
C ALA A 332 27.24 -12.75 -7.76
N GLY A 333 26.42 -13.33 -8.66
CA GLY A 333 26.76 -14.52 -9.45
C GLY A 333 26.66 -15.86 -8.72
N SER A 334 26.12 -15.91 -7.49
CA SER A 334 25.90 -17.15 -6.73
C SER A 334 24.58 -17.08 -5.94
N TYR A 335 24.31 -18.10 -5.14
CA TYR A 335 23.23 -18.11 -4.17
C TYR A 335 23.79 -18.07 -2.75
N TYR A 336 23.10 -17.34 -1.88
CA TYR A 336 23.43 -17.16 -0.48
C TYR A 336 22.17 -17.42 0.35
N TYR A 337 22.34 -17.88 1.59
CA TYR A 337 21.22 -18.01 2.52
C TYR A 337 21.22 -16.88 3.54
N PHE A 338 20.07 -16.23 3.68
CA PHE A 338 19.81 -15.20 4.68
C PHE A 338 18.80 -15.74 5.67
N ASP A 339 19.11 -15.68 6.95
CA ASP A 339 18.26 -16.25 7.99
C ASP A 339 16.88 -15.54 8.04
N PRO A 340 15.73 -16.25 7.99
CA PRO A 340 14.41 -15.61 7.97
C PRO A 340 14.03 -14.80 9.22
N SER A 341 14.67 -15.07 10.37
CA SER A 341 14.38 -14.36 11.61
C SER A 341 15.26 -13.12 11.77
N THR A 342 16.54 -13.25 11.42
CA THR A 342 17.55 -12.21 11.64
C THR A 342 17.95 -11.46 10.38
N TYR A 343 17.61 -11.96 9.19
CA TYR A 343 17.99 -11.46 7.85
C TYR A 343 19.50 -11.45 7.59
N LEU A 344 20.30 -12.06 8.46
CA LEU A 344 21.75 -12.10 8.33
C LEU A 344 22.19 -13.19 7.36
N LYS A 345 23.25 -12.90 6.59
CA LYS A 345 23.90 -13.88 5.71
C LYS A 345 24.49 -15.00 6.56
N VAL A 346 24.16 -16.25 6.23
CA VAL A 346 24.70 -17.44 6.89
C VAL A 346 25.89 -17.99 6.09
N THR A 347 26.93 -18.41 6.80
CA THR A 347 28.15 -19.02 6.25
C THR A 347 28.43 -20.36 6.92
N ASN A 348 29.16 -21.26 6.26
CA ASN A 348 29.52 -22.59 6.77
C ASN A 348 28.30 -23.31 7.36
N ALA A 349 27.26 -23.51 6.56
CA ALA A 349 26.00 -24.03 7.05
C ALA A 349 25.38 -25.04 6.12
N TYR A 350 24.86 -26.11 6.72
CA TYR A 350 24.08 -27.14 6.08
C TYR A 350 22.60 -26.91 6.40
N ARG A 351 21.81 -26.51 5.41
CA ARG A 351 20.47 -25.94 5.60
C ARG A 351 19.43 -26.73 4.82
N GLN A 352 18.33 -27.06 5.46
CA GLN A 352 17.23 -27.73 4.79
C GLN A 352 16.52 -26.75 3.84
N SER A 353 16.21 -27.21 2.65
CA SER A 353 15.37 -26.52 1.69
C SER A 353 13.89 -26.64 2.10
N GLN A 354 13.05 -25.80 1.50
CA GLN A 354 11.60 -25.89 1.62
C GLN A 354 11.00 -27.20 1.08
N TRP A 355 11.78 -28.02 0.37
CA TRP A 355 11.33 -29.31 -0.19
C TRP A 355 11.80 -30.52 0.64
N GLY A 356 12.50 -30.29 1.76
CA GLY A 356 12.97 -31.34 2.65
C GLY A 356 14.40 -31.83 2.40
N ASP A 357 14.96 -31.54 1.23
CA ASP A 357 16.37 -31.78 0.88
C ASP A 357 17.31 -30.72 1.49
N TRP A 358 18.61 -30.76 1.19
CA TRP A 358 19.60 -29.93 1.88
C TRP A 358 20.52 -29.16 0.94
N TYR A 359 20.84 -27.93 1.31
CA TYR A 359 21.89 -27.10 0.72
C TYR A 359 23.13 -27.10 1.63
N LEU A 360 24.30 -26.80 1.04
CA LEU A 360 25.51 -26.48 1.78
C LEU A 360 26.04 -25.12 1.35
N PHE A 361 26.32 -24.26 2.33
CA PHE A 361 26.90 -22.94 2.14
C PHE A 361 28.32 -22.91 2.70
N GLY A 362 29.27 -22.42 1.90
CA GLY A 362 30.68 -22.32 2.24
C GLY A 362 31.01 -21.17 3.20
N SER A 363 32.30 -20.98 3.46
CA SER A 363 32.81 -19.99 4.41
C SER A 363 32.58 -18.53 3.98
N ASP A 364 32.47 -18.28 2.69
CA ASP A 364 32.09 -16.98 2.12
C ASP A 364 30.55 -16.78 2.04
N GLY A 365 29.79 -17.84 2.34
CA GLY A 365 28.34 -17.90 2.30
C GLY A 365 27.76 -18.33 0.95
N ARG A 366 28.60 -18.66 -0.04
CA ARG A 366 28.11 -19.15 -1.34
C ARG A 366 27.61 -20.57 -1.23
N ILE A 367 26.57 -20.87 -1.99
CA ILE A 367 26.08 -22.24 -2.16
C ILE A 367 27.16 -23.11 -2.82
N LEU A 368 27.37 -24.31 -2.31
CA LEU A 368 28.35 -25.26 -2.82
C LEU A 368 27.67 -26.36 -3.64
N THR A 369 28.38 -26.87 -4.65
CA THR A 369 27.94 -27.95 -5.53
C THR A 369 29.03 -29.02 -5.66
N GLY A 370 28.67 -30.16 -6.26
CA GLY A 370 29.54 -31.32 -6.40
C GLY A 370 29.76 -32.05 -5.07
N VAL A 371 30.82 -32.85 -5.01
CA VAL A 371 31.25 -33.57 -3.81
C VAL A 371 31.88 -32.58 -2.83
N GLN A 372 31.34 -32.50 -1.62
CA GLN A 372 31.76 -31.59 -0.55
C GLN A 372 31.92 -32.35 0.76
N GLN A 373 32.92 -31.98 1.55
CA GLN A 373 33.11 -32.55 2.88
C GLN A 373 32.26 -31.78 3.90
N TRP A 374 31.53 -32.51 4.74
CA TRP A 374 30.77 -31.93 5.84
C TRP A 374 30.65 -32.93 6.99
N ALA A 375 30.83 -32.45 8.23
CA ALA A 375 30.66 -33.24 9.46
C ALA A 375 31.33 -34.64 9.42
N GLY A 376 32.56 -34.72 8.89
CA GLY A 376 33.35 -35.96 8.86
C GLY A 376 32.99 -36.95 7.75
N SER A 377 32.11 -36.60 6.82
CA SER A 377 31.77 -37.40 5.63
C SER A 377 31.80 -36.54 4.36
N TYR A 378 31.49 -37.14 3.22
CA TYR A 378 31.29 -36.44 1.95
C TYR A 378 29.85 -36.57 1.49
N TYR A 379 29.37 -35.52 0.85
CA TYR A 379 28.02 -35.40 0.30
C TYR A 379 28.12 -34.86 -1.11
N TYR A 380 27.16 -35.19 -1.98
CA TYR A 380 27.07 -34.59 -3.31
C TYR A 380 25.89 -33.64 -3.39
N PHE A 381 26.14 -32.43 -3.87
CA PHE A 381 25.13 -31.42 -4.15
C PHE A 381 25.03 -31.22 -5.66
N ASP A 382 23.84 -31.39 -6.21
CA ASP A 382 23.61 -31.32 -7.64
C ASP A 382 23.96 -29.92 -8.19
N PRO A 383 24.78 -29.79 -9.25
CA PRO A 383 25.17 -28.48 -9.78
C PRO A 383 24.04 -27.64 -10.38
N VAL A 384 22.89 -28.24 -10.69
CA VAL A 384 21.73 -27.57 -11.29
C VAL A 384 20.74 -27.17 -10.22
N THR A 385 20.38 -28.08 -9.32
CA THR A 385 19.39 -27.83 -8.26
C THR A 385 19.99 -27.34 -6.96
N TYR A 386 21.31 -27.48 -6.78
CA TYR A 386 22.08 -27.19 -5.57
C TYR A 386 21.72 -28.05 -4.36
N LEU A 387 20.78 -29.00 -4.52
CA LEU A 387 20.31 -29.86 -3.45
C LEU A 387 21.21 -31.08 -3.31
N ARG A 388 21.32 -31.55 -2.07
CA ARG A 388 21.96 -32.83 -1.77
C ARG A 388 21.26 -33.96 -2.50
N VAL A 389 22.05 -34.88 -3.03
CA VAL A 389 21.58 -36.11 -3.66
C VAL A 389 21.70 -37.30 -2.72
N ASP A 390 20.64 -38.11 -2.66
CA ASP A 390 20.55 -39.33 -1.87
C ASP A 390 20.33 -40.56 -2.76
N ASN A 391 20.88 -41.71 -2.37
CA ASN A 391 20.72 -43.00 -3.07
C ASN A 391 21.15 -43.01 -4.56
N GLN A 392 22.13 -42.20 -4.97
CA GLN A 392 22.57 -42.11 -6.37
C GLN A 392 24.07 -42.38 -6.54
N TYR A 393 24.42 -42.99 -7.67
CA TYR A 393 25.80 -43.11 -8.15
C TYR A 393 26.06 -41.99 -9.15
N VAL A 394 26.84 -40.98 -8.75
CA VAL A 394 27.02 -39.72 -9.49
C VAL A 394 28.48 -39.41 -9.75
N GLN A 395 28.74 -38.66 -10.82
CA GLN A 395 30.07 -38.20 -11.17
C GLN A 395 30.41 -36.92 -10.40
N SER A 396 31.55 -36.93 -9.72
CA SER A 396 32.13 -35.75 -9.08
C SER A 396 32.61 -34.72 -10.10
N GLN A 397 32.88 -33.51 -9.60
CA GLN A 397 33.48 -32.40 -10.34
C GLN A 397 34.90 -32.68 -10.87
N TRP A 398 35.56 -33.76 -10.44
CA TRP A 398 36.87 -34.21 -10.95
C TRP A 398 36.78 -35.48 -11.81
N GLY A 399 35.56 -35.93 -12.15
CA GLY A 399 35.34 -37.01 -13.13
C GLY A 399 35.24 -38.42 -12.54
N SER A 400 35.58 -38.64 -11.27
CA SER A 400 35.38 -39.92 -10.59
C SER A 400 33.91 -40.11 -10.17
N TRP A 401 33.45 -41.35 -10.11
CA TRP A 401 32.08 -41.69 -9.73
C TRP A 401 32.00 -42.25 -8.30
N TYR A 402 31.00 -41.79 -7.55
CA TYR A 402 30.79 -42.14 -6.15
C TYR A 402 29.33 -42.48 -5.89
N LEU A 403 29.08 -43.42 -4.98
CA LEU A 403 27.72 -43.74 -4.52
C LEU A 403 27.45 -42.96 -3.24
N PHE A 404 26.30 -42.30 -3.17
CA PHE A 404 25.79 -41.65 -1.95
C PHE A 404 24.59 -42.43 -1.43
N GLY A 405 24.59 -42.69 -0.12
CA GLY A 405 23.58 -43.49 0.57
C GLY A 405 22.25 -42.75 0.80
N PRO A 406 21.31 -43.38 1.53
CA PRO A 406 19.99 -42.79 1.81
C PRO A 406 20.02 -41.59 2.74
N ASP A 407 21.09 -41.41 3.52
CA ASP A 407 21.33 -40.20 4.32
C ASP A 407 22.23 -39.18 3.59
N GLY A 408 22.52 -39.43 2.31
CA GLY A 408 23.34 -38.61 1.43
C GLY A 408 24.84 -38.73 1.65
N ARG A 409 25.30 -39.56 2.60
CA ARG A 409 26.74 -39.76 2.84
C ARG A 409 27.37 -40.63 1.77
N ILE A 410 28.63 -40.34 1.45
CA ILE A 410 29.42 -41.18 0.55
C ILE A 410 29.52 -42.60 1.09
N VAL A 411 29.26 -43.58 0.23
CA VAL A 411 29.33 -45.00 0.56
C VAL A 411 30.78 -45.46 0.58
N THR A 412 31.10 -46.32 1.55
CA THR A 412 32.42 -46.94 1.72
C THR A 412 32.27 -48.38 2.18
N GLY A 413 33.22 -49.24 1.83
CA GLY A 413 33.22 -50.65 2.18
C GLY A 413 32.13 -51.45 1.46
N LEU A 414 31.63 -52.49 2.13
CA LEU A 414 30.64 -53.41 1.59
C LEU A 414 29.24 -52.77 1.58
N TYR A 415 28.59 -52.72 0.42
CA TYR A 415 27.29 -52.07 0.29
C TYR A 415 26.35 -52.82 -0.64
N LYS A 416 25.08 -52.97 -0.25
CA LYS A 416 24.04 -53.60 -1.07
C LYS A 416 23.26 -52.52 -1.81
N TRP A 417 23.31 -52.56 -3.14
CA TRP A 417 22.68 -51.56 -4.01
C TRP A 417 21.98 -52.25 -5.18
N MET A 418 20.73 -51.86 -5.47
CA MET A 418 19.91 -52.46 -6.54
C MET A 418 19.88 -54.01 -6.53
N GLY A 419 19.87 -54.63 -5.35
CA GLY A 419 19.81 -56.08 -5.19
C GLY A 419 21.15 -56.82 -5.26
N SER A 420 22.25 -56.17 -5.65
CA SER A 420 23.60 -56.75 -5.69
C SER A 420 24.51 -56.18 -4.61
N LEU A 421 25.55 -56.93 -4.26
CA LEU A 421 26.57 -56.50 -3.32
C LEU A 421 27.75 -55.88 -4.08
N TYR A 422 28.27 -54.76 -3.59
CA TYR A 422 29.38 -54.01 -4.16
C TYR A 422 30.40 -53.69 -3.06
N TYR A 423 31.65 -53.42 -3.46
CA TYR A 423 32.66 -52.90 -2.54
C TYR A 423 33.15 -51.54 -3.04
N PHE A 424 33.16 -50.56 -2.14
CA PHE A 424 33.72 -49.24 -2.35
C PHE A 424 35.00 -49.12 -1.51
N ASP A 425 36.11 -48.78 -2.14
CA ASP A 425 37.41 -48.72 -1.48
C ASP A 425 37.37 -47.69 -0.32
N PRO A 426 37.78 -48.03 0.92
CA PRO A 426 37.60 -47.12 2.05
C PRO A 426 38.45 -45.86 2.05
N VAL A 427 39.46 -45.78 1.18
CA VAL A 427 40.36 -44.63 1.09
C VAL A 427 39.95 -43.73 -0.07
N THR A 428 39.69 -44.33 -1.23
CA THR A 428 39.38 -43.60 -2.46
C THR A 428 37.88 -43.46 -2.71
N TYR A 429 37.05 -44.22 -2.00
CA TYR A 429 35.58 -44.30 -2.15
C TYR A 429 35.10 -44.79 -3.53
N LEU A 430 36.00 -45.29 -4.37
CA LEU A 430 35.68 -45.75 -5.71
C LEU A 430 35.10 -47.16 -5.67
N LYS A 431 34.12 -47.40 -6.54
CA LYS A 431 33.57 -48.75 -6.76
C LYS A 431 34.66 -49.65 -7.35
N VAL A 432 34.94 -50.75 -6.67
CA VAL A 432 35.92 -51.74 -7.12
C VAL A 432 35.34 -52.60 -8.26
N THR A 433 36.08 -52.74 -9.36
CA THR A 433 35.72 -53.57 -10.52
C THR A 433 36.92 -54.42 -10.99
N ASN A 434 36.64 -55.57 -11.63
CA ASN A 434 37.63 -56.48 -12.22
C ASN A 434 38.80 -56.89 -11.30
N GLN A 435 38.53 -57.08 -10.00
CA GLN A 435 39.54 -57.53 -9.05
C GLN A 435 38.94 -58.29 -7.87
N TYR A 436 39.79 -59.00 -7.12
CA TYR A 436 39.40 -59.69 -5.90
C TYR A 436 39.33 -58.73 -4.71
N VAL A 437 38.33 -58.92 -3.85
CA VAL A 437 38.14 -58.20 -2.58
C VAL A 437 38.11 -59.21 -1.44
N TYR A 438 38.83 -58.93 -0.35
CA TYR A 438 38.86 -59.78 0.84
C TYR A 438 38.09 -59.10 1.98
N LEU A 439 37.06 -59.78 2.47
CA LEU A 439 36.19 -59.28 3.54
C LEU A 439 36.14 -60.32 4.64
N ASN A 440 36.67 -60.00 5.82
CA ASN A 440 36.73 -60.92 6.97
C ASN A 440 37.29 -62.31 6.63
N GLY A 441 38.33 -62.37 5.78
CA GLY A 441 38.96 -63.62 5.32
C GLY A 441 38.24 -64.34 4.17
N VAL A 442 37.07 -63.85 3.73
CA VAL A 442 36.34 -64.40 2.58
C VAL A 442 36.71 -63.64 1.31
N ARG A 443 37.00 -64.38 0.24
CA ARG A 443 37.37 -63.82 -1.08
C ARG A 443 36.13 -63.66 -1.96
N TYR A 444 35.97 -62.46 -2.51
CA TYR A 444 34.93 -62.13 -3.48
C TYR A 444 35.58 -61.66 -4.79
N TRP A 445 34.95 -61.95 -5.93
CA TRP A 445 35.32 -61.38 -7.22
C TRP A 445 34.37 -60.24 -7.57
N ALA A 446 34.90 -59.04 -7.85
CA ALA A 446 34.13 -57.93 -8.40
C ALA A 446 34.19 -57.99 -9.94
N ASN A 447 33.05 -58.19 -10.59
CA ASN A 447 32.99 -58.23 -12.06
C ASN A 447 33.21 -56.84 -12.70
N ALA A 448 33.09 -56.74 -14.03
CA ALA A 448 33.25 -55.48 -14.77
C ALA A 448 32.25 -54.39 -14.35
N SER A 449 31.07 -54.77 -13.86
CA SER A 449 30.06 -53.86 -13.32
C SER A 449 30.27 -53.54 -11.82
N GLY A 450 31.19 -54.24 -11.16
CA GLY A 450 31.52 -54.14 -9.74
C GLY A 450 30.69 -55.03 -8.81
N GLN A 451 29.82 -55.89 -9.34
CA GLN A 451 29.01 -56.80 -8.53
C GLN A 451 29.89 -57.90 -7.95
N LEU A 452 29.75 -58.14 -6.65
CA LEU A 452 30.49 -59.17 -5.93
C LEU A 452 29.79 -60.53 -6.04
N SER A 453 30.57 -61.55 -6.38
CA SER A 453 30.22 -62.95 -6.21
C SER A 453 31.26 -63.64 -5.32
N LEU A 454 30.85 -64.69 -4.61
CA LEU A 454 31.77 -65.51 -3.84
C LEU A 454 32.78 -66.15 -4.81
N ALA A 455 34.07 -65.94 -4.56
CA ALA A 455 35.13 -66.59 -5.33
C ALA A 455 35.53 -67.88 -4.63
N GLN A 456 35.26 -69.02 -5.26
CA GLN A 456 35.73 -70.33 -4.80
C GLN A 456 37.25 -70.41 -4.78
#